data_AF-A0A0T6BEZ1-F1
#
_entry.id   AF-A0A0T6BEZ1-F1
#
_cell.length_a   1.000
_cell.length_b   1.000
_cell.length_c   1.000
_cell.angle_alpha   90.00
_cell.angle_beta   90.00
_cell.angle_gamma   90.00
#
_symmetry.space_group_name_H-M   'P 1'
#
loop_
_entity.id
_entity.type
_entity.pdbx_description
1 polymer ?
#
loop_
_entity_poly.entity_id
_entity_poly.type
_entity_poly.pdbx_seq_one_letter_code
_entity_poly.pdbx_strand_id
1 'polypeptide(L)'
;ADQKGENSVIRRKLELSLREVNKELSQYRKKLDQYECINNNTSSSSSSSSLNAVERNGESSPTAAIDQVKVVQPERVLDKQALIEHIVKLQRISARKSEKIDFLEEHVNSLITELQKKSRLLHNYILREQSGTLSSNTMDNNKAILAKYPGIMSSVYSSRVADNNLTLELSLDINRKFQAVLEDALLENITLKVRMSSKINSFSTIGYVSSDWRYVSGIICLGCFEQRSVIEFYLPQDN
;
A
#
# COMPACT_ATOMS: atom_id res chain seq x y z
N ALA A 1 -36.47 -22.88 -1.18
CA ALA A 1 -36.58 -21.66 -0.35
C ALA A 1 -35.68 -20.51 -0.87
N ASP A 2 -34.89 -20.79 -1.90
CA ASP A 2 -33.57 -20.21 -2.12
C ASP A 2 -33.65 -18.90 -2.89
N GLN A 3 -34.62 -18.78 -3.80
CA GLN A 3 -34.97 -17.56 -4.53
C GLN A 3 -35.22 -16.34 -3.62
N LYS A 4 -35.72 -16.56 -2.39
CA LYS A 4 -35.94 -15.50 -1.39
C LYS A 4 -34.63 -15.07 -0.74
N GLY A 5 -33.70 -16.01 -0.55
CA GLY A 5 -32.33 -15.75 -0.10
C GLY A 5 -31.55 -14.96 -1.15
N GLU A 6 -31.55 -15.40 -2.40
CA GLU A 6 -30.89 -14.71 -3.53
C GLU A 6 -31.37 -13.27 -3.69
N ASN A 7 -32.69 -13.04 -3.66
CA ASN A 7 -33.27 -11.70 -3.70
C ASN A 7 -32.79 -10.80 -2.53
N SER A 8 -32.57 -11.37 -1.34
CA SER A 8 -32.02 -10.61 -0.20
C SER A 8 -30.55 -10.20 -0.41
N VAL A 9 -29.76 -11.06 -1.06
CA VAL A 9 -28.35 -10.78 -1.39
C VAL A 9 -28.25 -9.72 -2.48
N ILE A 10 -29.07 -9.81 -3.53
CA ILE A 10 -29.15 -8.81 -4.61
C ILE A 10 -29.54 -7.45 -4.04
N ARG A 11 -30.58 -7.39 -3.19
CA ARG A 11 -30.98 -6.13 -2.50
C ARG A 11 -29.85 -5.53 -1.68
N ARG A 12 -29.12 -6.34 -0.91
CA ARG A 12 -27.95 -5.88 -0.14
C ARG A 12 -26.83 -5.35 -1.04
N LYS A 13 -26.57 -6.00 -2.19
CA LYS A 13 -25.57 -5.53 -3.16
C LYS A 13 -25.96 -4.19 -3.80
N LEU A 14 -27.22 -4.04 -4.17
CA LEU A 14 -27.76 -2.78 -4.70
C LEU A 14 -27.70 -1.65 -3.65
N GLU A 15 -28.01 -1.95 -2.38
CA GLU A 15 -27.91 -0.98 -1.29
C GLU A 15 -26.47 -0.50 -1.06
N LEU A 16 -25.49 -1.41 -1.07
CA LEU A 16 -24.07 -1.05 -0.95
C LEU A 16 -23.60 -0.18 -2.13
N SER A 17 -23.95 -0.55 -3.36
CA SER A 17 -23.62 0.23 -4.55
C SER A 17 -24.28 1.61 -4.52
N LEU A 18 -25.53 1.72 -4.06
CA LEU A 18 -26.23 3.00 -3.91
C LEU A 18 -25.58 3.88 -2.83
N ARG A 19 -25.09 3.30 -1.72
CA ARG A 19 -24.30 4.03 -0.70
C ARG A 19 -22.96 4.54 -1.25
N GLU A 20 -22.30 3.74 -2.09
CA GLU A 20 -21.03 4.10 -2.74
C GLU A 20 -21.21 5.24 -3.75
N VAL A 21 -22.18 5.15 -4.66
CA VAL A 21 -22.52 6.21 -5.62
C VAL A 21 -22.91 7.51 -4.90
N ASN A 22 -23.68 7.45 -3.81
CA ASN A 22 -24.00 8.65 -3.01
C ASN A 22 -22.76 9.28 -2.35
N LYS A 23 -21.78 8.45 -1.93
CA LYS A 23 -20.51 8.92 -1.38
C LYS A 23 -19.65 9.58 -2.46
N GLU A 24 -19.64 9.05 -3.68
CA GLU A 24 -18.97 9.68 -4.82
C GLU A 24 -19.64 11.00 -5.22
N LEU A 25 -20.97 11.03 -5.38
CA LEU A 25 -21.72 12.26 -5.66
C LEU A 25 -21.46 13.35 -4.59
N SER A 26 -21.38 12.95 -3.32
CA SER A 26 -21.04 13.86 -2.22
C SER A 26 -19.60 14.38 -2.29
N GLN A 27 -18.66 13.57 -2.77
CA GLN A 27 -17.29 14.01 -3.03
C GLN A 27 -17.20 14.93 -4.25
N TYR A 28 -17.93 14.65 -5.33
CA TYR A 28 -17.96 15.50 -6.51
C TYR A 28 -18.63 16.85 -6.23
N ARG A 29 -19.71 16.89 -5.44
CA ARG A 29 -20.30 18.16 -4.93
C ARG A 29 -19.27 18.97 -4.14
N LYS A 30 -18.61 18.38 -3.15
CA LYS A 30 -17.55 19.06 -2.37
C LYS A 30 -16.37 19.53 -3.22
N LYS A 31 -16.02 18.81 -4.28
CA LYS A 31 -15.02 19.26 -5.27
C LYS A 31 -15.54 20.43 -6.09
N LEU A 32 -16.81 20.42 -6.51
CA LEU A 32 -17.46 21.52 -7.22
C LEU A 32 -17.49 22.80 -6.36
N ASP A 33 -17.95 22.68 -5.11
CA ASP A 33 -17.94 23.78 -4.13
C ASP A 33 -16.53 24.36 -3.93
N GLN A 34 -15.50 23.50 -3.97
CA GLN A 34 -14.10 23.89 -3.88
C GLN A 34 -13.59 24.59 -5.16
N TYR A 35 -14.09 24.24 -6.34
CA TYR A 35 -13.82 24.99 -7.58
C TYR A 35 -14.56 26.34 -7.59
N GLU A 36 -15.82 26.39 -7.12
CA GLU A 36 -16.59 27.62 -7.00
C GLU A 36 -15.98 28.58 -5.98
N CYS A 37 -15.44 28.12 -4.84
CA CYS A 37 -14.75 29.00 -3.90
C CYS A 37 -13.41 29.52 -4.41
N ILE A 38 -12.77 28.81 -5.35
CA ILE A 38 -11.57 29.31 -6.06
C ILE A 38 -11.98 30.35 -7.12
N ASN A 39 -13.11 30.14 -7.82
CA ASN A 39 -13.60 31.00 -8.89
C ASN A 39 -14.33 32.27 -8.40
N ASN A 40 -14.92 32.25 -7.21
CA ASN A 40 -15.60 33.42 -6.62
C ASN A 40 -14.66 34.42 -5.95
N ASN A 41 -13.38 34.06 -5.72
CA ASN A 41 -12.35 35.03 -5.31
C ASN A 41 -11.93 35.98 -6.46
N THR A 42 -12.41 35.74 -7.69
CA THR A 42 -12.27 36.65 -8.84
C THR A 42 -13.50 37.52 -9.10
N SER A 43 -14.54 37.46 -8.25
CA SER A 43 -15.81 38.17 -8.45
C SER A 43 -16.36 38.82 -7.17
N SER A 44 -15.51 39.53 -6.42
CA SER A 44 -15.91 40.32 -5.25
C SER A 44 -15.70 41.84 -5.44
N SER A 45 -16.48 42.46 -6.34
CA SER A 45 -16.64 43.91 -6.39
C SER A 45 -18.02 44.33 -6.93
N SER A 46 -18.80 45.03 -6.09
CA SER A 46 -20.08 45.72 -6.41
C SER A 46 -21.26 44.86 -6.93
N SER A 47 -22.52 45.09 -6.56
CA SER A 47 -23.09 46.07 -5.62
C SER A 47 -24.58 45.81 -5.33
N SER A 48 -25.02 46.21 -4.14
CA SER A 48 -26.35 46.79 -3.82
C SER A 48 -27.65 46.24 -4.45
N SER A 49 -28.56 45.81 -3.57
CA SER A 49 -29.98 46.18 -3.55
C SER A 49 -30.56 47.00 -4.72
N SER A 50 -31.60 46.49 -5.41
CA SER A 50 -32.93 47.11 -5.40
C SER A 50 -33.96 46.37 -6.26
N LEU A 51 -35.21 46.60 -5.89
CA LEU A 51 -36.46 46.21 -6.54
C LEU A 51 -36.54 46.65 -8.01
N ASN A 52 -37.02 45.77 -8.89
CA ASN A 52 -38.30 45.90 -9.62
C ASN A 52 -38.30 45.07 -10.91
N ALA A 53 -39.34 44.25 -11.07
CA ALA A 53 -39.75 43.73 -12.37
C ALA A 53 -41.01 44.52 -12.79
N VAL A 54 -41.03 45.15 -13.98
CA VAL A 54 -42.24 45.49 -14.75
C VAL A 54 -41.88 46.21 -16.09
N GLU A 55 -42.67 45.90 -17.12
CA GLU A 55 -42.72 46.41 -18.52
C GLU A 55 -41.55 46.16 -19.50
N ARG A 56 -41.73 46.36 -20.82
CA ARG A 56 -42.62 45.74 -21.85
C ARG A 56 -42.36 46.50 -23.18
N ASN A 57 -42.13 45.73 -24.25
CA ASN A 57 -42.53 46.03 -25.64
C ASN A 57 -41.76 47.09 -26.49
N GLY A 58 -41.75 46.87 -27.83
CA GLY A 58 -41.17 47.75 -28.86
C GLY A 58 -39.82 47.25 -29.41
N GLU A 59 -39.72 46.32 -30.38
CA GLU A 59 -40.16 46.38 -31.80
C GLU A 59 -39.29 47.27 -32.70
N SER A 60 -38.37 46.67 -33.46
CA SER A 60 -38.15 46.89 -34.92
C SER A 60 -36.80 46.34 -35.44
N SER A 61 -36.85 45.77 -36.64
CA SER A 61 -35.76 45.30 -37.52
C SER A 61 -36.33 45.46 -38.95
N PRO A 62 -35.59 45.79 -40.03
CA PRO A 62 -34.26 45.30 -40.44
C PRO A 62 -33.28 46.48 -40.78
N THR A 63 -32.22 46.45 -41.62
CA THR A 63 -31.85 45.57 -42.74
C THR A 63 -30.35 45.64 -43.12
N ALA A 64 -29.82 44.51 -43.61
CA ALA A 64 -28.73 44.32 -44.59
C ALA A 64 -27.48 45.25 -44.63
N ALA A 65 -26.36 44.60 -44.30
CA ALA A 65 -25.16 44.42 -45.17
C ALA A 65 -23.91 45.31 -45.04
N ILE A 66 -22.79 44.67 -45.43
CA ILE A 66 -21.44 45.17 -45.71
C ILE A 66 -20.49 45.35 -44.51
N ASP A 67 -19.86 44.22 -44.17
CA ASP A 67 -18.40 44.05 -44.13
C ASP A 67 -17.54 45.08 -43.37
N GLN A 68 -17.31 44.79 -42.08
CA GLN A 68 -15.96 44.83 -41.52
C GLN A 68 -15.76 43.63 -40.59
N VAL A 69 -15.02 42.62 -41.06
CA VAL A 69 -14.46 41.58 -40.16
C VAL A 69 -13.38 42.23 -39.29
N LYS A 70 -13.81 42.92 -38.23
CA LYS A 70 -12.93 43.31 -37.14
C LYS A 70 -12.50 42.02 -36.47
N VAL A 71 -11.31 41.54 -36.84
CA VAL A 71 -10.61 40.47 -36.14
C VAL A 71 -10.39 40.94 -34.72
N VAL A 72 -11.35 40.62 -33.85
CA VAL A 72 -11.14 40.62 -32.40
C VAL A 72 -10.15 39.50 -32.18
N GLN A 73 -8.86 39.85 -32.24
CA GLN A 73 -7.86 39.06 -31.53
C GLN A 73 -8.40 38.93 -30.11
N PRO A 74 -8.63 37.70 -29.61
CA PRO A 74 -8.65 37.50 -28.18
C PRO A 74 -7.19 37.60 -27.76
N GLU A 75 -6.65 38.83 -27.75
CA GLU A 75 -5.39 39.14 -27.09
C GLU A 75 -5.64 39.00 -25.59
N ARG A 76 -5.80 37.74 -25.18
CA ARG A 76 -5.58 37.32 -23.82
C ARG A 76 -4.09 37.50 -23.57
N VAL A 77 -3.72 38.75 -23.30
CA VAL A 77 -2.81 39.02 -22.20
C VAL A 77 -3.49 38.43 -20.97
N LEU A 78 -3.41 37.09 -20.84
CA LEU A 78 -3.59 36.42 -19.56
C LEU A 78 -2.61 37.13 -18.66
N ASP A 79 -3.15 37.87 -17.69
CA ASP A 79 -2.37 38.80 -16.90
C ASP A 79 -1.11 38.08 -16.41
N LYS A 80 0.04 38.51 -16.95
CA LYS A 80 1.31 37.80 -16.75
C LYS A 80 1.63 37.75 -15.26
N GLN A 81 1.19 38.77 -14.52
CA GLN A 81 1.24 38.86 -13.08
C GLN A 81 0.38 37.77 -12.39
N ALA A 82 -0.90 37.62 -12.74
CA ALA A 82 -1.75 36.55 -12.22
C ALA A 82 -1.19 35.13 -12.50
N LEU A 83 -0.55 34.91 -13.65
CA LEU A 83 0.15 33.65 -13.95
C LEU A 83 1.36 33.43 -13.04
N ILE A 84 2.19 34.45 -12.83
CA ILE A 84 3.33 34.43 -11.90
C ILE A 84 2.86 34.13 -10.47
N GLU A 85 1.82 34.81 -9.99
CA GLU A 85 1.25 34.60 -8.65
C GLU A 85 0.70 33.17 -8.47
N HIS A 86 0.04 32.62 -9.49
CA HIS A 86 -0.41 31.25 -9.47
C HIS A 86 0.77 30.25 -9.46
N ILE A 87 1.84 30.52 -10.21
CA ILE A 87 3.08 29.73 -10.19
C ILE A 87 3.72 29.76 -8.80
N VAL A 88 3.89 30.92 -8.18
CA VAL A 88 4.45 31.07 -6.82
C VAL A 88 3.59 30.36 -5.78
N LYS A 89 2.26 30.45 -5.89
CA LYS A 89 1.32 29.72 -5.03
C LYS A 89 1.47 28.20 -5.18
N LEU A 90 1.61 27.71 -6.42
CA LEU A 90 1.85 26.30 -6.71
C LEU A 90 3.22 25.83 -6.20
N GLN A 91 4.29 26.62 -6.38
CA GLN A 91 5.63 26.33 -5.84
C GLN A 91 5.60 26.22 -4.32
N ARG A 92 4.95 27.16 -3.61
CA ARG A 92 4.79 27.10 -2.15
C ARG A 92 3.97 25.90 -1.67
N ILE A 93 2.96 25.47 -2.44
CA ILE A 93 2.21 24.22 -2.15
C ILE A 93 3.09 23.00 -2.43
N SER A 94 3.90 23.01 -3.48
CA SER A 94 4.80 21.93 -3.86
C SER A 94 5.91 21.72 -2.81
N ALA A 95 6.54 22.79 -2.33
CA ALA A 95 7.55 22.74 -1.28
C ALA A 95 7.01 22.06 0.00
N ARG A 96 5.85 22.52 0.50
CA ARG A 96 5.18 21.91 1.67
C ARG A 96 4.80 20.44 1.46
N LYS A 97 4.50 20.05 0.21
CA LYS A 97 4.24 18.64 -0.13
C LYS A 97 5.53 17.82 -0.16
N SER A 98 6.63 18.38 -0.65
CA SER A 98 7.96 17.76 -0.61
C SER A 98 8.38 17.49 0.84
N GLU A 99 8.40 18.53 1.68
CA GLU A 99 8.70 18.41 3.12
C GLU A 99 7.86 17.33 3.81
N LYS A 100 6.58 17.20 3.40
CA LYS A 100 5.69 16.17 3.94
C LYS A 100 5.96 14.76 3.41
N ILE A 101 6.42 14.62 2.17
CA ILE A 101 6.91 13.36 1.60
C ILE A 101 8.18 12.95 2.35
N ASP A 102 9.17 13.83 2.43
CA ASP A 102 10.46 13.58 3.07
C ASP A 102 10.27 13.08 4.53
N PHE A 103 9.42 13.76 5.31
CA PHE A 103 9.04 13.33 6.66
C PHE A 103 8.38 11.94 6.71
N LEU A 104 7.50 11.63 5.76
CA LEU A 104 6.83 10.32 5.72
C LEU A 104 7.79 9.21 5.29
N GLU A 105 8.77 9.50 4.44
CA GLU A 105 9.81 8.56 4.04
C GLU A 105 10.78 8.26 5.17
N GLU A 106 11.22 9.26 5.94
CA GLU A 106 11.99 9.04 7.16
C GLU A 106 11.24 8.15 8.17
N HIS A 107 9.96 8.43 8.40
CA HIS A 107 9.12 7.60 9.27
C HIS A 107 8.98 6.15 8.76
N VAL A 108 8.75 5.95 7.46
CA VAL A 108 8.70 4.61 6.85
C VAL A 108 10.04 3.87 6.97
N ASN A 109 11.16 4.55 6.76
CA ASN A 109 12.50 3.97 6.90
C ASN A 109 12.80 3.56 8.35
N SER A 110 12.36 4.35 9.33
CA SER A 110 12.40 3.98 10.75
C SER A 110 11.59 2.71 11.04
N LEU A 111 10.33 2.65 10.58
CA LEU A 111 9.48 1.46 10.72
C LEU A 111 10.07 0.21 10.06
N ILE A 112 10.68 0.34 8.88
CA ILE A 112 11.37 -0.77 8.20
C ILE A 112 12.54 -1.26 9.06
N THR A 113 13.33 -0.35 9.63
CA THR A 113 14.49 -0.67 10.48
C THR A 113 14.04 -1.42 11.75
N GLU A 114 12.96 -0.97 12.40
CA GLU A 114 12.36 -1.69 13.54
C GLU A 114 11.86 -3.08 13.15
N LEU A 115 11.17 -3.21 12.02
CA LEU A 115 10.62 -4.48 11.54
C LEU A 115 11.73 -5.46 11.22
N GLN A 116 12.81 -5.02 10.55
CA GLN A 116 14.01 -5.83 10.32
C GLN A 116 14.67 -6.26 11.63
N LYS A 117 14.79 -5.38 12.63
CA LYS A 117 15.35 -5.71 13.95
C LYS A 117 14.50 -6.76 14.68
N LYS A 118 13.17 -6.60 14.69
CA LYS A 118 12.21 -7.57 15.26
C LYS A 118 12.26 -8.91 14.53
N SER A 119 12.36 -8.90 13.19
CA SER A 119 12.49 -10.11 12.36
C SER A 119 13.81 -10.87 12.65
N ARG A 120 14.95 -10.16 12.77
CA ARG A 120 16.24 -10.76 13.15
C ARG A 120 16.21 -11.39 14.54
N LEU A 121 15.58 -10.72 15.52
CA LEU A 121 15.37 -11.27 16.85
C LEU A 121 14.53 -12.55 16.79
N LEU A 122 13.37 -12.51 16.14
CA LEU A 122 12.49 -13.68 15.98
C LEU A 122 13.20 -14.85 15.29
N HIS A 123 13.98 -14.59 14.24
CA HIS A 123 14.79 -15.60 13.57
C HIS A 123 15.86 -16.21 14.49
N ASN A 124 16.54 -15.38 15.30
CA ASN A 124 17.48 -15.85 16.30
C ASN A 124 16.80 -16.69 17.40
N TYR A 125 15.61 -16.30 17.86
CA TYR A 125 14.80 -17.09 18.79
C TYR A 125 14.43 -18.45 18.20
N ILE A 126 13.89 -18.51 16.97
CA ILE A 126 13.58 -19.78 16.29
C ILE A 126 14.82 -20.66 16.18
N LEU A 127 15.95 -20.13 15.70
CA LEU A 127 17.19 -20.91 15.58
C LEU A 127 17.73 -21.39 16.94
N ARG A 128 17.60 -20.57 17.98
CA ARG A 128 18.06 -20.91 19.34
C ARG A 128 17.12 -21.88 20.06
N GLU A 129 15.82 -21.83 19.78
CA GLU A 129 14.84 -22.83 20.21
C GLU A 129 15.11 -24.16 19.51
N GLN A 130 15.30 -24.16 18.19
CA GLN A 130 15.64 -25.36 17.41
C GLN A 130 17.02 -25.97 17.76
N SER A 131 18.02 -25.16 18.10
CA SER A 131 19.39 -25.65 18.37
C SER A 131 19.68 -25.87 19.87
N GLY A 132 18.91 -25.24 20.77
CA GLY A 132 19.19 -25.16 22.20
C GLY A 132 18.27 -25.97 23.11
N THR A 133 17.31 -26.72 22.55
CA THR A 133 16.32 -27.50 23.32
C THR A 133 16.35 -29.00 23.02
N LEU A 134 17.45 -29.52 22.45
CA LEU A 134 17.61 -30.96 22.15
C LEU A 134 17.59 -31.88 23.40
N SER A 135 17.63 -31.32 24.61
CA SER A 135 16.81 -31.83 25.72
C SER A 135 16.30 -30.67 26.59
N SER A 136 15.01 -30.70 26.91
CA SER A 136 14.47 -29.95 28.04
C SER A 136 14.77 -30.72 29.33
N ASN A 137 14.95 -30.02 30.46
CA ASN A 137 15.01 -30.67 31.78
C ASN A 137 13.80 -31.60 32.03
N THR A 138 12.63 -31.31 31.45
CA THR A 138 11.47 -32.21 31.51
C THR A 138 11.67 -33.50 30.72
N MET A 139 12.35 -33.43 29.56
CA MET A 139 12.68 -34.60 28.74
C MET A 139 13.73 -35.48 29.40
N ASP A 140 14.75 -34.90 30.05
CA ASP A 140 15.77 -35.68 30.77
C ASP A 140 15.20 -36.35 32.02
N ASN A 141 14.31 -35.67 32.76
CA ASN A 141 13.55 -36.29 33.84
C ASN A 141 12.64 -37.42 33.32
N ASN A 142 11.94 -37.23 32.21
CA ASN A 142 11.12 -38.27 31.59
C ASN A 142 11.98 -39.47 31.15
N LYS A 143 13.16 -39.24 30.54
CA LYS A 143 14.11 -40.30 30.17
C LYS A 143 14.60 -41.08 31.41
N ALA A 144 14.90 -40.39 32.50
CA ALA A 144 15.28 -40.99 33.78
C ALA A 144 14.12 -41.75 34.48
N ILE A 145 12.86 -41.41 34.18
CA ILE A 145 11.66 -42.14 34.61
C ILE A 145 11.44 -43.38 33.73
N LEU A 146 11.48 -43.25 32.40
CA LEU A 146 11.34 -44.38 31.46
C LEU A 146 12.44 -45.44 31.68
N ALA A 147 13.67 -45.01 32.00
CA ALA A 147 14.77 -45.90 32.36
C ALA A 147 14.48 -46.79 33.60
N LYS A 148 13.50 -46.44 34.44
CA LYS A 148 13.13 -47.19 35.67
C LYS A 148 11.95 -48.17 35.47
N TYR A 149 11.21 -48.07 34.37
CA TYR A 149 10.07 -48.96 34.12
C TYR A 149 10.53 -50.30 33.53
N PRO A 150 10.14 -51.46 34.06
CA PRO A 150 10.53 -52.76 33.48
C PRO A 150 10.02 -52.91 32.05
N GLY A 151 10.85 -53.42 31.16
CA GLY A 151 10.53 -53.67 29.75
C GLY A 151 11.49 -53.01 28.75
N ILE A 152 11.19 -53.22 27.46
CA ILE A 152 12.04 -52.86 26.32
C ILE A 152 12.48 -51.39 26.35
N MET A 153 11.60 -50.46 26.75
CA MET A 153 11.95 -49.03 26.83
C MET A 153 13.02 -48.73 27.89
N SER A 154 13.06 -49.42 29.03
CA SER A 154 14.15 -49.24 29.98
C SER A 154 15.47 -49.73 29.39
N SER A 155 15.49 -50.85 28.66
CA SER A 155 16.70 -51.34 27.98
C SER A 155 17.21 -50.42 26.85
N VAL A 156 16.34 -49.57 26.29
CA VAL A 156 16.70 -48.56 25.27
C VAL A 156 17.25 -47.28 25.90
N TYR A 157 16.70 -46.84 27.04
CA TYR A 157 17.11 -45.57 27.68
C TYR A 157 18.16 -45.73 28.79
N SER A 158 18.20 -46.89 29.44
CA SER A 158 19.25 -47.37 30.33
C SER A 158 20.08 -48.38 29.54
N SER A 159 21.40 -48.17 29.44
CA SER A 159 22.28 -48.95 28.53
C SER A 159 22.60 -50.38 29.06
N ARG A 160 21.57 -51.09 29.53
CA ARG A 160 21.60 -52.44 30.10
C ARG A 160 20.49 -53.25 29.44
N VAL A 161 20.85 -54.35 28.78
CA VAL A 161 19.86 -55.26 28.18
C VAL A 161 19.18 -56.02 29.32
N ALA A 162 17.94 -55.67 29.65
CA ALA A 162 17.16 -56.30 30.71
C ALA A 162 16.24 -57.43 30.21
N ASP A 163 15.91 -57.45 28.91
CA ASP A 163 14.89 -58.34 28.35
C ASP A 163 15.41 -59.25 27.22
N ASN A 164 15.12 -60.55 27.34
CA ASN A 164 15.30 -61.54 26.27
C ASN A 164 14.37 -61.32 25.06
N ASN A 165 13.32 -60.49 25.20
CA ASN A 165 12.40 -60.14 24.13
C ASN A 165 12.91 -59.03 23.20
N LEU A 166 14.01 -58.36 23.55
CA LEU A 166 14.61 -57.29 22.76
C LEU A 166 15.54 -57.90 21.69
N THR A 167 14.93 -58.51 20.66
CA THR A 167 15.66 -59.17 19.58
C THR A 167 16.23 -58.15 18.59
N LEU A 168 17.30 -58.55 17.88
CA LEU A 168 17.94 -57.73 16.83
C LEU A 168 16.95 -57.38 15.71
N GLU A 169 16.12 -58.34 15.30
CA GLU A 169 14.99 -58.17 14.35
C GLU A 169 14.08 -57.01 14.76
N LEU A 170 13.53 -57.06 15.98
CA LEU A 170 12.62 -56.03 16.49
C LEU A 170 13.32 -54.66 16.57
N SER A 171 14.60 -54.64 16.93
CA SER A 171 15.39 -53.40 16.99
C SER A 171 15.60 -52.77 15.61
N LEU A 172 15.83 -53.59 14.58
CA LEU A 172 15.98 -53.13 13.20
C LEU A 172 14.64 -52.63 12.61
N ASP A 173 13.53 -53.28 12.92
CA ASP A 173 12.19 -52.83 12.50
C ASP A 173 11.78 -51.51 13.19
N ILE A 174 12.05 -51.37 14.49
CA ILE A 174 11.88 -50.11 15.23
C ILE A 174 12.72 -48.99 14.62
N ASN A 175 14.00 -49.26 14.30
CA ASN A 175 14.87 -48.26 13.67
C ASN A 175 14.39 -47.86 12.27
N ARG A 176 13.92 -48.80 11.44
CA ARG A 176 13.31 -48.49 10.13
C ARG A 176 12.08 -47.59 10.27
N LYS A 177 11.22 -47.86 11.25
CA LYS A 177 10.02 -47.05 11.54
C LYS A 177 10.37 -45.66 12.05
N PHE A 178 11.35 -45.52 12.95
CA PHE A 178 11.85 -44.21 13.37
C PHE A 178 12.50 -43.44 12.23
N GLN A 179 13.28 -44.10 11.38
CA GLN A 179 13.89 -43.47 10.20
C GLN A 179 12.82 -42.95 9.24
N ALA A 180 11.77 -43.72 8.94
CA ALA A 180 10.67 -43.27 8.09
C ALA A 180 9.94 -42.04 8.68
N VAL A 181 9.68 -42.02 9.99
CA VAL A 181 9.06 -40.86 10.68
C VAL A 181 9.98 -39.63 10.68
N LEU A 182 11.30 -39.84 10.83
CA LEU A 182 12.29 -38.75 10.75
C LEU A 182 12.41 -38.20 9.33
N GLU A 183 12.40 -39.05 8.30
CA GLU A 183 12.44 -38.64 6.90
C GLU A 183 11.18 -37.84 6.52
N ASP A 184 9.99 -38.26 6.96
CA ASP A 184 8.73 -37.55 6.75
C ASP A 184 8.72 -36.18 7.47
N ALA A 185 9.11 -36.14 8.75
CA ALA A 185 9.20 -34.90 9.52
C ALA A 185 10.28 -33.93 8.97
N LEU A 186 11.40 -34.45 8.46
CA LEU A 186 12.42 -33.65 7.77
C LEU A 186 11.89 -33.06 6.47
N LEU A 187 11.17 -33.87 5.68
CA LEU A 187 10.55 -33.44 4.42
C LEU A 187 9.49 -32.36 4.65
N GLU A 188 8.67 -32.48 5.70
CA GLU A 188 7.71 -31.44 6.09
C GLU A 188 8.43 -30.15 6.50
N ASN A 189 9.47 -30.23 7.33
CA ASN A 189 10.26 -29.06 7.75
C ASN A 189 10.95 -28.36 6.57
N ILE A 190 11.53 -29.11 5.63
CA ILE A 190 12.10 -28.56 4.38
C ILE A 190 11.01 -27.88 3.57
N THR A 191 9.84 -28.51 3.41
CA THR A 191 8.71 -27.96 2.66
C THR A 191 8.17 -26.67 3.29
N LEU A 192 8.05 -26.63 4.62
CA LEU A 192 7.68 -25.44 5.39
C LEU A 192 8.71 -24.32 5.20
N LYS A 193 10.01 -24.62 5.31
CA LYS A 193 11.11 -23.66 5.13
C LYS A 193 11.12 -23.09 3.70
N VAL A 194 11.00 -23.93 2.67
CA VAL A 194 10.87 -23.49 1.27
C VAL A 194 9.65 -22.59 1.10
N ARG A 195 8.47 -22.98 1.61
CA ARG A 195 7.24 -22.18 1.53
C ARG A 195 7.38 -20.81 2.21
N MET A 196 8.10 -20.73 3.33
CA MET A 196 8.42 -19.45 3.99
C MET A 196 9.41 -18.63 3.17
N SER A 197 10.51 -19.23 2.70
CA SER A 197 11.50 -18.55 1.85
C SER A 197 10.90 -18.00 0.56
N SER A 198 9.99 -18.72 -0.09
CA SER A 198 9.28 -18.23 -1.28
C SER A 198 8.38 -17.02 -0.97
N LYS A 199 7.71 -16.99 0.19
CA LYS A 199 6.92 -15.82 0.63
C LYS A 199 7.80 -14.62 0.98
N ILE A 200 8.98 -14.86 1.56
CA ILE A 200 9.96 -13.82 1.86
C ILE A 200 10.52 -13.24 0.56
N ASN A 201 10.88 -14.09 -0.40
CA ASN A 201 11.36 -13.64 -1.71
C ASN A 201 10.29 -12.87 -2.49
N SER A 202 9.02 -13.32 -2.52
CA SER A 202 7.97 -12.57 -3.21
C SER A 202 7.71 -11.21 -2.54
N PHE A 203 7.76 -11.12 -1.21
CA PHE A 203 7.68 -9.85 -0.49
C PHE A 203 8.88 -8.93 -0.81
N SER A 204 10.10 -9.48 -0.90
CA SER A 204 11.29 -8.74 -1.32
C SER A 204 11.17 -8.25 -2.78
N THR A 205 10.72 -9.08 -3.72
CA THR A 205 10.49 -8.69 -5.12
C THR A 205 9.44 -7.58 -5.23
N ILE A 206 8.34 -7.65 -4.46
CA ILE A 206 7.34 -6.57 -4.38
C ILE A 206 7.98 -5.29 -3.81
N GLY A 207 8.89 -5.41 -2.84
CA GLY A 207 9.70 -4.30 -2.33
C GLY A 207 10.56 -3.65 -3.41
N TYR A 208 11.35 -4.44 -4.15
CA TYR A 208 12.18 -3.94 -5.26
C TYR A 208 11.34 -3.28 -6.36
N VAL A 209 10.25 -3.91 -6.81
CA VAL A 209 9.35 -3.33 -7.81
C VAL A 209 8.73 -2.01 -7.30
N SER A 210 8.37 -1.92 -6.02
CA SER A 210 7.87 -0.69 -5.41
C SER A 210 8.95 0.42 -5.35
N SER A 211 10.21 0.05 -5.08
CA SER A 211 11.35 0.95 -5.14
C SER A 211 11.66 1.43 -6.57
N ASP A 212 11.58 0.56 -7.57
CA ASP A 212 11.76 0.91 -8.98
C ASP A 212 10.66 1.86 -9.46
N TRP A 213 9.39 1.59 -9.10
CA TRP A 213 8.29 2.52 -9.38
C TRP A 213 8.46 3.88 -8.69
N ARG A 214 9.00 3.92 -7.45
CA ARG A 214 9.36 5.17 -6.76
C ARG A 214 10.50 5.90 -7.48
N TYR A 215 11.54 5.19 -7.90
CA TYR A 215 12.70 5.75 -8.59
C TYR A 215 12.31 6.32 -9.96
N VAL A 216 11.53 5.58 -10.76
CA VAL A 216 10.98 6.04 -12.04
C VAL A 216 10.04 7.23 -11.85
N SER A 217 9.14 7.20 -10.85
CA SER A 217 8.26 8.34 -10.53
C SER A 217 9.05 9.57 -10.08
N GLY A 218 10.13 9.38 -9.31
CA GLY A 218 11.06 10.44 -8.91
C GLY A 218 11.80 11.06 -10.09
N ILE A 219 12.32 10.24 -11.00
CA ILE A 219 12.97 10.68 -12.25
C ILE A 219 12.00 11.47 -13.14
N ILE A 220 10.75 11.01 -13.29
CA ILE A 220 9.73 11.75 -14.05
C ILE A 220 9.43 13.10 -13.39
N CYS A 221 9.42 13.18 -12.06
CA CYS A 221 9.21 14.43 -11.33
C CYS A 221 10.39 15.41 -11.48
N LEU A 222 11.63 14.89 -11.39
CA LEU A 222 12.87 15.66 -11.59
C LEU A 222 13.02 16.15 -13.03
N GLY A 223 12.76 15.30 -14.03
CA GLY A 223 12.81 15.69 -15.45
C GLY A 223 11.80 16.78 -15.80
N CYS A 224 10.60 16.75 -15.19
CA CYS A 224 9.62 17.83 -15.30
C CYS A 224 10.08 19.14 -14.62
N PHE A 225 10.93 19.06 -13.59
CA PHE A 225 11.50 20.23 -12.92
C PHE A 225 12.65 20.84 -13.74
N GLU A 226 13.52 20.00 -14.29
CA GLU A 226 14.71 20.42 -15.03
C GLU A 226 14.37 20.97 -16.43
N GLN A 227 13.38 20.41 -17.14
CA GLN A 227 12.83 21.05 -18.34
C GLN A 227 12.23 22.44 -18.06
N ARG A 228 11.75 22.69 -16.83
CA ARG A 228 11.20 23.99 -16.45
C ARG A 228 12.28 25.05 -16.27
N SER A 229 13.46 24.66 -15.78
CA SER A 229 14.64 25.55 -15.70
C SER A 229 15.24 25.88 -17.06
N VAL A 230 15.20 24.95 -18.03
CA VAL A 230 15.70 25.21 -19.40
C VAL A 230 14.83 26.23 -20.15
N ILE A 231 13.51 26.24 -19.93
CA ILE A 231 12.58 27.21 -20.53
C ILE A 231 12.83 28.64 -20.01
N GLU A 232 13.31 28.78 -18.77
CA GLU A 232 13.58 30.09 -18.15
C GLU A 232 14.86 30.76 -18.68
N PHE A 233 15.72 30.01 -19.38
CA PHE A 233 16.99 30.50 -19.96
C PHE A 233 16.92 30.96 -21.42
N TYR A 234 15.74 30.89 -22.07
CA TYR A 234 15.56 31.16 -23.50
C TYR A 234 14.57 32.30 -23.81
N LEU A 235 14.46 33.29 -22.91
CA LEU A 235 13.80 34.57 -23.18
C LEU A 235 14.86 35.65 -23.49
N PRO A 236 14.87 36.24 -24.70
CA PRO A 236 15.77 37.34 -25.02
C PRO A 236 15.47 38.57 -24.16
N GLN A 237 16.53 39.17 -23.59
CA GLN A 237 16.46 40.57 -23.14
C GLN A 237 16.69 41.47 -24.34
N ASP A 238 15.60 41.90 -24.98
CA ASP A 238 15.64 43.04 -25.89
C ASP A 238 15.41 44.35 -25.10
N ASN A 239 16.12 45.39 -25.53
CA ASN A 239 16.41 46.64 -24.83
C ASN A 239 15.99 47.83 -25.69
#